data_AF-A0A3S9NN45-F1
#
_entry.id   AF-A0A3S9NN45-F1
#
_cell.length_a   1.000
_cell.length_b   1.000
_cell.length_c   1.000
_cell.angle_alpha   90.00
_cell.angle_beta   90.00
_cell.angle_gamma   90.00
#
_symmetry.space_group_name_H-M   'P 1'
#
loop_
_entity.id
_entity.type
_entity.pdbx_description
1 polymer ?
#
loop_
_entity_poly.entity_id
_entity_poly.type
_entity_poly.pdbx_seq_one_letter_code
_entity_poly.pdbx_strand_id
1 'polypeptide(L)'
;MKKHLTNRHITLGIYSLLFILVLGIWIWEITEFDKFFKNVFDGNQKLDLANFLYALKITDIFTAALAASVLGIGLFLKNKVGWTLISGWFFFLITNGVRSIIENGIEDATDFFHALLFFLIPLGFIFLMNKYVGINEYHKIQNSEKLKLNLLAIGIGILLAVFRIVKKNLLQQNL
;
A
#
# COMPACT_ATOMS: atom_id res chain seq x y z
N MET A 1 8.02 11.09 32.98
CA MET A 1 8.79 11.70 31.88
C MET A 1 9.42 10.67 30.92
N LYS A 2 10.21 9.68 31.38
CA LYS A 2 10.86 8.67 30.52
C LYS A 2 9.91 7.92 29.56
N LYS A 3 8.75 7.45 30.05
CA LYS A 3 7.77 6.66 29.25
C LYS A 3 7.19 7.43 28.05
N HIS A 4 7.06 8.76 28.17
CA HIS A 4 6.50 9.61 27.11
C HIS A 4 7.52 9.89 26.00
N LEU A 5 8.81 9.99 26.35
CA LEU A 5 9.90 10.08 25.38
C LEU A 5 9.99 8.81 24.54
N THR A 6 9.93 7.63 25.17
CA THR A 6 10.06 6.34 24.47
C THR A 6 8.96 6.14 23.43
N ASN A 7 7.71 6.49 23.74
CA ASN A 7 6.60 6.37 22.78
C ASN A 7 6.78 7.24 21.54
N ARG A 8 7.29 8.47 21.70
CA ARG A 8 7.52 9.38 20.57
C ARG A 8 8.59 8.86 19.61
N HIS A 9 9.68 8.28 20.13
CA HIS A 9 10.74 7.71 19.29
C HIS A 9 10.25 6.47 18.53
N ILE A 10 9.43 5.63 19.16
CA ILE A 10 8.87 4.45 18.50
C ILE A 10 7.87 4.85 17.42
N THR A 11 7.00 5.83 17.68
CA THR A 11 6.11 6.38 16.64
C THR A 11 6.91 6.96 15.47
N LEU A 12 7.97 7.73 15.74
CA LEU A 12 8.86 8.24 14.71
C LEU A 12 9.52 7.11 13.90
N GLY A 13 10.01 6.07 14.58
CA GLY A 13 10.63 4.91 13.95
C GLY A 13 9.67 4.17 13.01
N ILE A 14 8.44 3.90 13.47
CA ILE A 14 7.39 3.28 12.65
C ILE A 14 7.11 4.14 11.41
N TYR A 15 6.93 5.45 11.57
CA TYR A 15 6.60 6.33 10.46
C TYR A 15 7.75 6.49 9.47
N SER A 16 8.99 6.51 9.95
CA SER A 16 10.17 6.55 9.10
C SER A 16 10.28 5.29 8.26
N LEU A 17 10.01 4.12 8.85
CA LEU A 17 9.96 2.84 8.13
C LEU A 17 8.86 2.84 7.07
N LEU A 18 7.66 3.31 7.40
CA LEU A 18 6.55 3.41 6.44
C LEU A 18 6.84 4.41 5.32
N PHE A 19 7.50 5.51 5.64
CA PHE A 19 7.90 6.50 4.65
C PHE A 19 8.94 5.93 3.68
N ILE A 20 9.97 5.24 4.18
CA ILE A 20 10.96 4.54 3.36
C ILE A 20 10.29 3.48 2.48
N LEU A 21 9.31 2.75 3.02
CA LEU A 21 8.53 1.77 2.26
C LEU A 21 7.79 2.43 1.07
N VAL A 22 7.11 3.55 1.31
CA VAL A 22 6.42 4.30 0.24
C VAL A 22 7.40 4.74 -0.84
N LEU A 23 8.54 5.34 -0.44
CA LEU A 23 9.57 5.77 -1.39
C LEU A 23 10.14 4.58 -2.18
N GLY A 24 10.40 3.46 -1.51
CA GLY A 24 10.88 2.24 -2.16
C GLY A 24 9.92 1.72 -3.22
N ILE A 25 8.62 1.68 -2.92
CA ILE A 25 7.57 1.27 -3.88
C ILE A 25 7.55 2.23 -5.09
N TRP A 26 7.62 3.53 -4.86
CA TRP A 26 7.63 4.52 -5.94
C TRP A 26 8.86 4.41 -6.83
N ILE A 27 10.05 4.31 -6.24
CA ILE A 27 11.31 4.13 -6.99
C ILE A 27 11.28 2.83 -7.79
N TRP A 28 10.78 1.75 -7.20
CA TRP A 28 10.66 0.46 -7.87
C TRP A 28 9.75 0.55 -9.10
N GLU A 29 8.55 1.12 -8.99
CA GLU A 29 7.65 1.22 -10.15
C GLU A 29 8.12 2.22 -11.20
N ILE A 30 8.80 3.31 -10.83
CA ILE A 30 9.46 4.19 -11.80
C ILE A 30 10.55 3.41 -12.57
N THR A 31 11.29 2.55 -11.88
CA THR A 31 12.35 1.74 -12.51
C THR A 31 11.76 0.69 -13.46
N GLU A 32 10.67 0.03 -13.07
CA GLU A 32 9.96 -0.90 -13.94
C GLU A 32 9.32 -0.19 -15.14
N PHE A 33 8.79 1.02 -14.94
CA PHE A 33 8.31 1.87 -16.03
C PHE A 33 9.42 2.20 -17.04
N ASP A 34 10.59 2.61 -16.56
CA ASP A 34 11.75 2.94 -17.41
C ASP A 34 12.23 1.72 -18.22
N LYS A 35 12.30 0.54 -17.58
CA LYS A 35 12.64 -0.71 -18.27
C LYS A 35 11.62 -1.06 -19.34
N PHE A 36 10.33 -1.01 -19.01
CA PHE A 36 9.26 -1.26 -19.97
C PHE A 36 9.35 -0.30 -21.15
N PHE A 37 9.51 0.99 -20.87
CA PHE A 37 9.57 2.03 -21.89
C PHE A 37 10.73 1.80 -22.85
N LYS A 38 11.93 1.48 -22.35
CA LYS A 38 13.12 1.15 -23.16
C LYS A 38 12.96 -0.10 -24.03
N ASN A 39 12.18 -1.08 -23.56
CA ASN A 39 11.98 -2.34 -24.29
C ASN A 39 10.90 -2.22 -25.37
N VAL A 40 9.89 -1.37 -25.16
CA VAL A 40 8.74 -1.22 -26.08
C VAL A 40 8.93 -0.09 -27.07
N PHE A 41 9.59 0.99 -26.66
CA PHE A 41 9.83 2.15 -27.50
C PHE A 41 11.32 2.29 -27.78
N ASP A 42 11.65 2.47 -29.06
CA ASP A 42 13.02 2.69 -29.50
C ASP A 42 13.57 3.97 -28.85
N GLY A 43 14.82 3.96 -28.40
CA GLY A 43 15.41 5.02 -27.53
C GLY A 43 15.42 6.45 -28.11
N ASN A 44 15.02 6.60 -29.37
CA ASN A 44 14.86 7.86 -30.08
C ASN A 44 13.42 8.40 -30.10
N GLN A 45 12.43 7.63 -29.61
CA GLN A 45 11.05 8.10 -29.50
C GLN A 45 10.91 9.00 -28.27
N LYS A 46 10.47 10.25 -28.49
CA LYS A 46 10.10 11.14 -27.39
C LYS A 46 8.96 10.53 -26.59
N LEU A 47 9.00 10.76 -25.28
CA LEU A 47 7.93 10.40 -24.34
C LEU A 47 6.71 11.29 -24.63
N ASP A 48 5.92 10.90 -25.63
CA ASP A 48 4.63 11.50 -25.96
C ASP A 48 3.56 10.96 -24.99
N LEU A 49 2.58 11.81 -24.66
CA LEU A 49 1.38 11.44 -23.92
C LEU A 49 0.71 10.19 -24.49
N ALA A 50 0.68 10.00 -25.81
CA ALA A 50 0.11 8.80 -26.43
C ALA A 50 0.84 7.51 -26.03
N ASN A 51 2.18 7.52 -26.05
CA ASN A 51 3.01 6.39 -25.65
C ASN A 51 2.92 6.13 -24.13
N PHE A 52 2.83 7.20 -23.34
CA PHE A 52 2.61 7.11 -21.89
C PHE A 52 1.24 6.48 -21.55
N LEU A 53 0.18 6.95 -22.19
CA LEU A 53 -1.18 6.40 -22.01
C LEU A 53 -1.26 4.95 -22.50
N TYR A 54 -0.56 4.61 -23.59
CA TYR A 54 -0.46 3.23 -24.06
C TYR A 54 0.27 2.33 -23.05
N ALA A 55 1.40 2.77 -22.49
CA ALA A 55 2.12 2.06 -21.44
C ALA A 55 1.24 1.83 -20.19
N LEU A 56 0.51 2.85 -19.76
CA LEU A 56 -0.47 2.74 -18.68
C LEU A 56 -1.64 1.80 -19.00
N LYS A 57 -1.99 1.69 -20.28
CA LYS A 57 -3.10 0.84 -20.75
C LYS A 57 -2.72 -0.63 -20.76
N ILE A 58 -1.50 -0.98 -21.15
CA ILE A 58 -1.11 -2.38 -21.34
C ILE A 58 -0.37 -2.98 -20.16
N THR A 59 0.01 -2.17 -19.17
CA THR A 59 0.77 -2.62 -18.00
C THR A 59 0.04 -2.35 -16.69
N ASP A 60 0.31 -3.18 -15.69
CA ASP A 60 -0.09 -2.94 -14.31
C ASP A 60 0.83 -1.93 -13.59
N ILE A 61 1.73 -1.26 -14.32
CA ILE A 61 2.66 -0.27 -13.76
C ILE A 61 1.88 0.89 -13.13
N PHE A 62 2.46 1.48 -12.08
CA PHE A 62 1.86 2.51 -11.22
C PHE A 62 0.74 2.01 -10.29
N THR A 63 0.32 0.75 -10.36
CA THR A 63 -0.74 0.23 -9.47
C THR A 63 -0.27 0.18 -8.01
N ALA A 64 0.96 -0.29 -7.76
CA ALA A 64 1.49 -0.33 -6.40
C ALA A 64 1.81 1.07 -5.89
N ALA A 65 2.29 1.99 -6.74
CA ALA A 65 2.57 3.37 -6.39
C ALA A 65 1.29 4.15 -6.07
N LEU A 66 0.22 3.96 -6.84
CA LEU A 66 -1.10 4.55 -6.55
C LEU A 66 -1.65 4.03 -5.21
N ALA A 67 -1.57 2.73 -4.96
CA ALA A 67 -1.96 2.17 -3.66
C ALA A 67 -1.08 2.73 -2.52
N ALA A 68 0.25 2.75 -2.70
CA ALA A 68 1.20 3.30 -1.73
C ALA A 68 1.02 4.81 -1.51
N SER A 69 0.41 5.53 -2.45
CA SER A 69 0.07 6.94 -2.29
C SER A 69 -1.00 7.13 -1.20
N VAL A 70 -1.91 6.17 -1.02
CA VAL A 70 -2.88 6.18 0.10
C VAL A 70 -2.14 6.10 1.44
N LEU A 71 -1.16 5.20 1.55
CA LEU A 71 -0.28 5.12 2.72
C LEU A 71 0.48 6.42 2.92
N GLY A 72 1.10 6.95 1.87
CA GLY A 72 1.86 8.20 1.89
C GLY A 72 1.03 9.38 2.39
N ILE A 73 -0.15 9.61 1.81
CA ILE A 73 -1.09 10.65 2.25
C ILE A 73 -1.45 10.43 3.73
N GLY A 74 -1.71 9.18 4.12
CA GLY A 74 -2.03 8.82 5.49
C GLY A 74 -0.96 9.23 6.51
N LEU A 75 0.32 9.08 6.18
CA LEU A 75 1.45 9.44 7.05
C LEU A 75 1.52 10.94 7.35
N PHE A 76 1.15 11.80 6.40
CA PHE A 76 1.18 13.25 6.57
C PHE A 76 -0.05 13.83 7.28
N LEU A 77 -1.14 13.08 7.34
CA LEU A 77 -2.39 13.52 7.97
C LEU A 77 -2.42 13.22 9.48
N LYS A 78 -2.29 14.28 10.29
CA LYS A 78 -2.33 14.24 11.77
C LYS A 78 -3.76 14.15 12.36
N ASN A 79 -4.58 13.31 11.77
CA ASN A 79 -5.99 13.15 12.14
C ASN A 79 -6.45 11.69 11.95
N LYS A 80 -7.71 11.42 12.31
CA LYS A 80 -8.34 10.10 12.19
C LYS A 80 -8.33 9.58 10.74
N VAL A 81 -8.45 10.48 9.75
CA VAL A 81 -8.38 10.11 8.33
C VAL A 81 -7.03 9.51 8.00
N GLY A 82 -5.93 10.14 8.43
CA GLY A 82 -4.58 9.61 8.20
C GLY A 82 -4.40 8.19 8.73
N TRP A 83 -4.87 7.94 9.95
CA TRP A 83 -4.83 6.60 10.55
C TRP A 83 -5.65 5.59 9.74
N THR A 84 -6.86 5.97 9.31
CA THR A 84 -7.72 5.10 8.51
C THR A 84 -7.10 4.78 7.15
N LEU A 85 -6.42 5.73 6.51
CA LEU A 85 -5.71 5.50 5.25
C LEU A 85 -4.52 4.53 5.42
N ILE A 86 -3.70 4.72 6.46
CA ILE A 86 -2.58 3.82 6.77
C ILE A 86 -3.10 2.40 7.05
N SER A 87 -4.06 2.25 7.96
CA SER A 87 -4.64 0.94 8.29
C SER A 87 -5.35 0.33 7.08
N GLY A 88 -6.04 1.14 6.27
CA GLY A 88 -6.75 0.69 5.08
C GLY A 88 -5.81 0.17 3.99
N TRP A 89 -4.63 0.78 3.85
CA TRP A 89 -3.59 0.27 2.97
C TRP A 89 -3.09 -1.12 3.40
N PHE A 90 -2.95 -1.38 4.70
CA PHE A 90 -2.60 -2.73 5.18
C PHE A 90 -3.71 -3.75 4.94
N PHE A 91 -4.98 -3.36 5.11
CA PHE A 91 -6.09 -4.23 4.73
C PHE A 91 -6.12 -4.50 3.22
N PHE A 92 -5.80 -3.52 2.38
CA PHE A 92 -5.63 -3.71 0.94
C PHE A 92 -4.55 -4.76 0.62
N LEU A 93 -3.41 -4.71 1.31
CA LEU A 93 -2.37 -5.74 1.15
C LEU A 93 -2.91 -7.12 1.49
N ILE A 94 -3.57 -7.28 2.65
CA ILE A 94 -4.16 -8.55 3.08
C ILE A 94 -5.15 -9.06 2.03
N THR A 95 -6.09 -8.22 1.58
CA THR A 95 -7.08 -8.61 0.56
C THR A 95 -6.43 -9.06 -0.75
N ASN A 96 -5.40 -8.35 -1.21
CA ASN A 96 -4.65 -8.75 -2.40
C ASN A 96 -3.85 -10.03 -2.21
N GLY A 97 -3.31 -10.27 -1.00
CA GLY A 97 -2.60 -11.49 -0.66
C GLY A 97 -3.52 -12.70 -0.71
N VAL A 98 -4.71 -12.59 -0.09
CA VAL A 98 -5.72 -13.65 -0.13
C VAL A 98 -6.09 -13.97 -1.56
N ARG A 99 -6.32 -12.93 -2.38
CA ARG A 99 -6.62 -13.10 -3.80
C ARG A 99 -5.49 -13.81 -4.54
N SER A 100 -4.23 -13.41 -4.33
CA SER A 100 -3.07 -14.04 -4.99
C SER A 100 -2.98 -15.53 -4.68
N ILE A 101 -3.25 -15.94 -3.44
CA ILE A 101 -3.25 -17.36 -3.06
C ILE A 101 -4.40 -18.11 -3.74
N ILE A 102 -5.58 -17.50 -3.83
CA ILE A 102 -6.73 -18.12 -4.49
C ILE A 102 -6.48 -18.30 -6.00
N GLU A 103 -5.86 -17.30 -6.65
CA GLU A 103 -5.63 -17.31 -8.09
C GLU A 103 -4.44 -18.18 -8.50
N ASN A 104 -3.34 -18.15 -7.73
CA ASN A 104 -2.07 -18.80 -8.12
C ASN A 104 -1.72 -20.03 -7.28
N GLY A 105 -2.41 -20.28 -6.16
CA GLY A 105 -2.07 -21.37 -5.25
C GLY A 105 -0.78 -21.11 -4.44
N ILE A 106 -0.32 -22.16 -3.76
CA ILE A 106 0.98 -22.23 -3.07
C ILE A 106 1.66 -23.49 -3.58
N GLU A 107 2.76 -23.35 -4.31
CA GLU A 107 3.39 -24.48 -5.00
C GLU A 107 4.42 -25.19 -4.10
N ASP A 108 5.17 -24.43 -3.29
CA ASP A 108 6.22 -24.98 -2.46
C ASP A 108 6.33 -24.31 -1.06
N ALA A 109 7.30 -24.76 -0.27
CA ALA A 109 7.57 -24.22 1.05
C ALA A 109 8.04 -22.75 1.01
N THR A 110 8.74 -22.35 -0.04
CA THR A 110 9.25 -20.99 -0.22
C THR A 110 8.07 -20.03 -0.42
N ASP A 111 7.14 -20.37 -1.31
CA ASP A 111 5.90 -19.64 -1.54
C ASP A 111 5.05 -19.56 -0.29
N PHE A 112 4.96 -20.66 0.48
CA PHE A 112 4.28 -20.67 1.77
C PHE A 112 4.88 -19.65 2.74
N PHE A 113 6.21 -19.63 2.90
CA PHE A 113 6.87 -18.67 3.78
C PHE A 113 6.71 -17.22 3.30
N HIS A 114 6.78 -16.97 1.99
CA HIS A 114 6.51 -15.65 1.42
C HIS A 114 5.09 -15.19 1.70
N ALA A 115 4.10 -16.05 1.44
CA ALA A 115 2.70 -15.79 1.75
C ALA A 115 2.50 -15.49 3.24
N LEU A 116 3.10 -16.30 4.12
CA LEU A 116 3.01 -16.11 5.57
C LEU A 116 3.55 -14.73 6.00
N LEU A 117 4.77 -14.37 5.56
CA LEU A 117 5.36 -13.07 5.86
C LEU A 117 4.52 -11.92 5.31
N PHE A 118 3.96 -12.10 4.10
CA PHE A 118 3.09 -11.11 3.47
C PHE A 118 1.81 -10.84 4.27
N PHE A 119 1.30 -11.79 5.06
CA PHE A 119 0.19 -11.53 5.99
C PHE A 119 0.65 -11.03 7.37
N LEU A 120 1.72 -11.61 7.91
CA LEU A 120 2.18 -11.27 9.25
C LEU A 120 2.65 -9.82 9.35
N ILE A 121 3.31 -9.30 8.33
CA ILE A 121 3.82 -7.92 8.33
C ILE A 121 2.66 -6.90 8.41
N PRO A 122 1.66 -6.90 7.51
CA PRO A 122 0.49 -6.02 7.60
C PRO A 122 -0.28 -6.15 8.92
N LEU A 123 -0.50 -7.39 9.40
CA LEU A 123 -1.17 -7.62 10.68
C LEU A 123 -0.38 -7.03 11.85
N GLY A 124 0.94 -7.16 11.83
CA GLY A 124 1.84 -6.55 12.80
C GLY A 124 1.71 -5.03 12.83
N PHE A 125 1.67 -4.38 11.66
CA PHE A 125 1.45 -2.93 11.60
C PHE A 125 0.06 -2.51 12.06
N ILE A 126 -1.02 -3.23 11.68
CA ILE A 126 -2.37 -2.95 12.19
C ILE A 126 -2.40 -3.06 13.72
N PHE A 127 -1.76 -4.07 14.28
CA PHE A 127 -1.65 -4.24 15.72
C PHE A 127 -0.88 -3.07 16.37
N LEU A 128 0.26 -2.67 15.81
CA LEU A 128 1.04 -1.52 16.30
C LEU A 128 0.22 -0.24 16.26
N MET A 129 -0.50 0.02 15.16
CA MET A 129 -1.37 1.19 14.97
C MET A 129 -2.49 1.26 16.00
N ASN A 130 -3.04 0.11 16.42
CA ASN A 130 -4.08 0.04 17.44
C ASN A 130 -3.53 0.11 18.88
N LYS A 131 -2.32 -0.41 19.14
CA LYS A 131 -1.75 -0.56 20.48
C LYS A 131 -0.96 0.66 20.95
N TYR A 132 -0.19 1.32 20.08
CA TYR A 132 0.74 2.36 20.51
C TYR A 132 0.03 3.69 20.82
N VAL A 133 0.21 4.17 22.06
CA VAL A 133 -0.39 5.43 22.54
C VAL A 133 0.08 6.63 21.71
N GLY A 134 1.36 6.71 21.37
CA GLY A 134 1.90 7.83 20.57
C GLY A 134 1.25 7.94 19.18
N ILE A 135 0.85 6.82 18.57
CA ILE A 135 0.12 6.82 17.30
C ILE A 135 -1.31 7.31 17.50
N ASN A 136 -1.98 6.85 18.56
CA ASN A 136 -3.32 7.32 18.91
C ASN A 136 -3.34 8.83 19.20
N GLU A 137 -2.33 9.35 19.91
CA GLU A 137 -2.16 10.78 20.17
C GLU A 137 -1.92 11.57 18.88
N TYR A 138 -1.03 11.08 18.01
CA TYR A 138 -0.71 11.72 16.73
C TYR A 138 -1.96 11.90 15.84
N HIS A 139 -2.84 10.90 15.81
CA HIS A 139 -4.06 10.92 15.00
C HIS A 139 -5.32 11.35 15.76
N LYS A 140 -5.20 11.68 17.05
CA LYS A 140 -6.32 12.10 17.91
C LYS A 140 -7.42 11.04 18.01
N ILE A 141 -7.04 9.78 18.24
CA ILE A 141 -7.94 8.63 18.32
C ILE A 141 -8.24 8.28 19.76
N GLN A 142 -9.53 8.19 20.07
CA GLN A 142 -10.01 7.65 21.33
C GLN A 142 -10.19 6.13 21.23
N ASN A 143 -10.00 5.40 22.34
CA ASN A 143 -10.14 3.95 22.35
C ASN A 143 -11.53 3.47 21.91
N SER A 144 -12.59 4.21 22.27
CA SER A 144 -13.98 3.92 21.88
C SER A 144 -14.21 3.97 20.37
N GLU A 145 -13.40 4.72 19.63
CA GLU A 145 -13.57 4.93 18.18
C GLU A 145 -12.79 3.92 17.34
N LYS A 146 -11.84 3.17 17.95
CA LYS A 146 -10.93 2.28 17.23
C LYS A 146 -11.66 1.22 16.40
N LEU A 147 -12.71 0.62 16.95
CA LEU A 147 -13.47 -0.39 16.22
C LEU A 147 -14.11 0.21 14.96
N LYS A 148 -14.77 1.36 15.08
CA LYS A 148 -15.37 2.08 13.95
C LYS A 148 -14.32 2.47 12.91
N LEU A 149 -13.17 2.98 13.33
CA LEU A 149 -12.09 3.36 12.41
C LEU A 149 -11.46 2.14 11.72
N ASN A 150 -11.31 1.00 12.40
CA ASN A 150 -10.86 -0.25 11.78
C ASN A 150 -11.86 -0.72 10.71
N LEU A 151 -13.17 -0.65 10.97
CA LEU A 151 -14.18 -1.00 9.99
C LEU A 151 -14.12 -0.09 8.75
N LEU A 152 -13.92 1.21 8.94
CA LEU A 152 -13.69 2.14 7.82
C LEU A 152 -12.41 1.81 7.05
N ALA A 153 -11.34 1.47 7.77
CA ALA A 153 -10.07 1.07 7.16
C ALA A 153 -10.22 -0.19 6.30
N ILE A 154 -10.96 -1.21 6.78
CA ILE A 154 -11.32 -2.39 5.98
C ILE A 154 -12.07 -1.96 4.72
N GLY A 155 -13.05 -1.05 4.83
CA GLY A 155 -13.77 -0.51 3.69
C GLY A 155 -12.85 0.15 2.65
N ILE A 156 -11.87 0.95 3.08
CA ILE A 156 -10.85 1.53 2.19
C ILE A 156 -10.00 0.42 1.55
N GLY A 157 -9.57 -0.58 2.31
CA GLY A 157 -8.78 -1.70 1.80
C GLY A 157 -9.50 -2.47 0.69
N ILE A 158 -10.78 -2.79 0.90
CA ILE A 158 -11.64 -3.44 -0.10
C ILE A 158 -11.83 -2.52 -1.32
N LEU A 159 -12.10 -1.23 -1.12
CA LEU A 159 -12.27 -0.27 -2.21
C LEU A 159 -11.03 -0.24 -3.14
N LEU A 160 -9.83 -0.22 -2.55
CA LEU A 160 -8.58 -0.25 -3.32
C LEU A 160 -8.39 -1.57 -4.07
N ALA A 161 -8.78 -2.70 -3.47
CA ALA A 161 -8.74 -4.01 -4.12
C ALA A 161 -9.71 -4.07 -5.31
N VAL A 162 -10.93 -3.55 -5.14
CA VAL A 162 -11.92 -3.43 -6.22
C VAL A 162 -11.42 -2.51 -7.32
N PHE A 163 -10.87 -1.34 -6.97
CA PHE A 163 -10.27 -0.43 -7.95
C PHE A 163 -9.21 -1.14 -8.81
N ARG A 164 -8.33 -1.94 -8.20
CA ARG A 164 -7.33 -2.74 -8.91
C ARG A 164 -7.98 -3.74 -9.88
N ILE A 165 -9.04 -4.44 -9.46
CA ILE A 165 -9.78 -5.39 -10.32
C ILE A 165 -10.42 -4.66 -11.52
N VAL A 166 -11.13 -3.56 -11.25
CA VAL A 166 -11.82 -2.79 -12.28
C VAL A 166 -10.81 -2.24 -13.29
N LYS A 167 -9.68 -1.69 -12.83
CA LYS A 167 -8.59 -1.26 -13.70
C LYS A 167 -8.14 -2.41 -14.61
N LYS A 168 -7.79 -3.57 -14.04
CA LYS A 168 -7.34 -4.74 -14.82
C LYS A 168 -8.36 -5.14 -15.89
N ASN A 169 -9.64 -5.23 -15.54
CA ASN A 169 -10.70 -5.66 -16.46
C ASN A 169 -10.96 -4.63 -17.58
N LEU A 170 -10.99 -3.33 -17.25
CA LEU A 170 -11.17 -2.27 -18.25
C LEU A 170 -10.00 -2.20 -19.23
N LEU A 171 -8.78 -2.50 -18.79
CA LEU A 171 -7.62 -2.56 -19.65
C LEU A 171 -7.67 -3.77 -20.59
N GLN A 172 -8.16 -4.93 -20.12
CA GLN A 172 -8.30 -6.15 -20.91
C GLN A 172 -9.44 -6.09 -21.95
N GLN A 173 -10.53 -5.37 -21.70
CA GLN A 173 -11.66 -5.25 -22.65
C GLN A 173 -11.37 -4.33 -23.85
N ASN A 174 -10.30 -3.54 -23.79
CA ASN A 174 -9.91 -2.59 -24.83
C ASN A 174 -8.71 -3.08 -25.67
N LEU A 175 -8.42 -4.40 -25.62
CA LEU A 175 -7.48 -5.15 -26.47
C LEU A 175 -8.29 -6.02 -27.45
#